data_AF-A0A1G6M865-F1
#
_entry.id   AF-A0A1G6M865-F1
#
_cell.length_a   1.000
_cell.length_b   1.000
_cell.length_c   1.000
_cell.angle_alpha   90.00
_cell.angle_beta   90.00
_cell.angle_gamma   90.00
#
_symmetry.space_group_name_H-M   'P 1'
#
loop_
_entity.id
_entity.type
_entity.pdbx_description
1 polymer ?
#
loop_
_entity_poly.entity_id
_entity_poly.type
_entity_poly.pdbx_seq_one_letter_code
_entity_poly.pdbx_strand_id
1 'polypeptide(L)'
;ERVMTDNGPGYRSRPFDEWLAASGIEHRYTRPHGPWQNGKVERMNRTLAQEWQYARAYASEGERAAALSPFIDRYNWARPHSACGGLPPMSRIVGVNNVMAHNI
;
A
#
# COMPACT_ATOMS: atom_id res chain seq x y z
N GLU A 1 2.26 -18.00 0.82
CA GLU A 1 1.97 -16.57 1.05
C GLU A 1 0.46 -16.33 0.91
N ARG A 2 -0.10 -15.21 1.37
CA ARG A 2 -1.53 -14.91 1.28
C ARG A 2 -1.79 -13.45 0.93
N VAL A 3 -2.81 -13.20 0.11
CA VAL A 3 -3.30 -11.86 -0.23
C VAL A 3 -4.76 -11.73 0.21
N MET A 4 -5.10 -10.60 0.84
CA MET A 4 -6.48 -10.26 1.19
C MET A 4 -6.96 -9.04 0.42
N THR A 5 -8.10 -9.15 -0.26
CA THR A 5 -8.73 -8.03 -1.00
C THR A 5 -10.19 -7.87 -0.60
N ASP A 6 -10.80 -6.76 -1.04
CA ASP A 6 -12.26 -6.65 -1.03
C ASP A 6 -12.92 -7.51 -2.11
N ASN A 7 -14.24 -7.49 -2.14
CA ASN A 7 -15.06 -8.24 -3.08
C ASN A 7 -15.28 -7.50 -4.42
N GLY A 8 -14.47 -6.49 -4.72
CA GLY A 8 -14.55 -5.72 -5.95
C GLY A 8 -14.38 -6.60 -7.21
N PRO A 9 -15.02 -6.23 -8.33
CA PRO A 9 -15.05 -7.05 -9.53
C PRO A 9 -13.65 -7.30 -10.13
N GLY A 10 -12.71 -6.37 -9.96
CA GLY A 10 -11.32 -6.56 -10.40
C GLY A 10 -10.62 -7.70 -9.66
N TYR A 11 -10.84 -7.83 -8.35
CA TYR A 11 -10.24 -8.90 -7.54
C TYR A 11 -10.97 -10.23 -7.67
N ARG A 12 -12.24 -10.23 -8.10
CA ARG A 12 -12.98 -11.46 -8.43
C ARG A 12 -12.76 -11.94 -9.86
N SER A 13 -11.82 -11.34 -10.59
CA SER A 13 -11.57 -11.67 -11.98
C SER A 13 -10.77 -12.96 -12.10
N ARG A 14 -11.15 -13.80 -13.07
CA ARG A 14 -10.42 -15.04 -13.38
C ARG A 14 -8.91 -14.83 -13.61
N PRO A 15 -8.47 -13.80 -14.38
CA PRO A 15 -7.04 -13.59 -14.61
C PRO A 15 -6.26 -13.34 -13.32
N PHE A 16 -6.85 -12.63 -12.36
CA PHE A 16 -6.22 -12.35 -11.08
C PHE A 16 -6.09 -13.61 -10.21
N ASP A 17 -7.18 -14.40 -10.11
CA ASP A 17 -7.16 -15.67 -9.37
C ASP A 17 -6.19 -16.69 -10.00
N GLU A 18 -6.14 -16.77 -11.34
CA GLU A 18 -5.21 -17.64 -12.06
C GLU A 18 -3.75 -17.24 -11.80
N TRP A 19 -3.44 -15.94 -11.78
CA TRP A 19 -2.10 -15.44 -11.47
C TRP A 19 -1.69 -15.72 -10.01
N LEU A 20 -2.61 -15.52 -9.05
CA LEU A 20 -2.36 -15.83 -7.64
C LEU A 20 -2.12 -17.33 -7.44
N ALA A 21 -2.93 -18.18 -8.07
CA ALA A 21 -2.77 -19.62 -8.03
C ALA A 21 -1.44 -20.07 -8.64
N ALA A 22 -1.06 -19.54 -9.81
CA ALA A 22 0.23 -19.81 -10.44
C ALA A 22 1.42 -19.37 -9.58
N SER A 23 1.25 -18.32 -8.77
CA SER A 23 2.25 -17.81 -7.84
C SER A 23 2.25 -18.53 -6.49
N GLY A 24 1.37 -19.51 -6.26
CA GLY A 24 1.23 -20.20 -4.97
C GLY A 24 0.74 -19.30 -3.83
N ILE A 25 0.03 -18.21 -4.16
CA ILE A 25 -0.51 -17.24 -3.23
C ILE A 25 -1.99 -17.55 -2.97
N GLU A 26 -2.34 -17.75 -1.71
CA GLU A 26 -3.72 -17.98 -1.32
C GLU A 26 -4.50 -16.67 -1.30
N HIS A 27 -5.59 -16.60 -2.08
CA HIS A 27 -6.47 -15.45 -2.13
C HIS A 27 -7.56 -15.51 -1.04
N ARG A 28 -7.71 -14.43 -0.26
CA ARG A 28 -8.74 -14.28 0.77
C ARG A 28 -9.57 -13.02 0.53
N TYR A 29 -10.88 -13.15 0.61
CA TYR A 29 -11.77 -11.99 0.54
C TYR A 29 -12.08 -11.45 1.94
N THR A 30 -12.28 -10.14 2.04
CA THR A 30 -12.92 -9.56 3.21
C THR A 30 -14.35 -10.11 3.36
N ARG A 31 -14.81 -10.18 4.61
CA ARG A 31 -16.17 -10.62 4.93
C ARG A 31 -17.18 -9.67 4.28
N PRO A 32 -18.30 -10.19 3.75
CA PRO A 32 -19.42 -9.35 3.32
C PRO A 32 -19.82 -8.40 4.45
N HIS A 33 -20.02 -7.12 4.13
CA HIS A 33 -20.31 -6.06 5.11
C HIS A 33 -19.22 -5.88 6.17
N GLY A 34 -17.97 -6.21 5.83
CA GLY A 34 -16.80 -6.14 6.71
C GLY A 34 -15.80 -5.02 6.43
N PRO A 35 -16.21 -3.74 6.26
CA PRO A 35 -15.30 -2.67 5.83
C PRO A 35 -14.13 -2.44 6.79
N TRP A 36 -14.30 -2.75 8.08
CA TRP A 36 -13.23 -2.63 9.08
C TRP A 36 -11.99 -3.49 8.74
N GLN A 37 -12.15 -4.57 7.97
CA GLN A 37 -11.03 -5.42 7.54
C GLN A 37 -10.15 -4.72 6.50
N ASN A 38 -10.69 -3.74 5.79
CA ASN A 38 -9.98 -2.97 4.78
C ASN A 38 -9.39 -1.66 5.33
N GLY A 39 -9.59 -1.36 6.61
CA GLY A 39 -9.25 -0.06 7.19
C GLY A 39 -7.78 0.36 7.03
N LYS A 40 -6.85 -0.59 6.90
CA LYS A 40 -5.43 -0.29 6.64
C LYS A 40 -5.22 0.31 5.26
N VAL A 41 -5.79 -0.28 4.20
CA VAL A 41 -5.67 0.24 2.84
C VAL A 41 -6.44 1.55 2.69
N GLU A 42 -7.62 1.65 3.32
CA GLU A 42 -8.44 2.86 3.29
C GLU A 42 -7.71 4.04 3.95
N ARG A 43 -7.02 3.79 5.07
CA ARG A 43 -6.19 4.82 5.72
C ARG A 43 -5.02 5.24 4.84
N MET A 44 -4.35 4.29 4.19
CA MET A 44 -3.26 4.59 3.24
C MET A 44 -3.77 5.42 2.07
N ASN A 45 -4.88 5.03 1.45
CA ASN A 45 -5.50 5.73 0.32
C ASN A 45 -5.89 7.16 0.71
N ARG A 46 -6.44 7.35 1.91
CA ARG A 46 -6.72 8.70 2.44
C ARG A 46 -5.45 9.52 2.60
N THR A 47 -4.38 8.95 3.14
CA THR A 47 -3.09 9.65 3.26
C THR A 47 -2.49 9.98 1.90
N LEU A 48 -2.55 9.07 0.92
CA LEU A 48 -2.14 9.33 -0.46
C LEU A 48 -2.94 10.49 -1.07
N ALA A 49 -4.25 10.51 -0.89
CA ALA A 49 -5.09 11.59 -1.39
C ALA A 49 -4.68 12.93 -0.78
N GLN A 50 -4.52 12.98 0.54
CA GLN A 50 -4.24 14.22 1.28
C GLN A 50 -2.82 14.73 1.12
N GLU A 51 -1.82 13.84 1.13
CA GLU A 51 -0.40 14.21 1.22
C GLU A 51 0.37 14.04 -0.09
N TRP A 52 -0.22 13.40 -1.10
CA TRP A 52 0.34 13.32 -2.45
C TRP A 52 -0.64 13.89 -3.48
N GLN A 53 -1.76 13.23 -3.75
CA GLN A 53 -2.61 13.56 -4.90
C GLN A 53 -3.12 15.01 -4.89
N TYR A 54 -3.52 15.52 -3.73
CA TYR A 54 -4.10 16.86 -3.55
C TYR A 54 -3.26 17.76 -2.64
N ALA A 55 -2.02 17.39 -2.33
CA ALA A 55 -1.18 18.14 -1.40
C ALA A 55 -0.71 19.48 -1.96
N ARG A 56 -0.63 19.61 -3.28
CA ARG A 56 -0.22 20.81 -3.99
C ARG A 56 -0.77 20.83 -5.41
N ALA A 57 -0.73 21.99 -6.05
CA ALA A 57 -0.93 22.08 -7.49
C ALA A 57 0.28 21.48 -8.21
N TYR A 58 0.02 20.56 -9.14
CA TYR A 58 1.03 20.00 -10.04
C TYR A 58 0.91 20.68 -11.40
N ALA A 59 2.03 20.93 -12.07
CA ALA A 59 2.05 21.51 -13.41
C ALA A 59 1.59 20.51 -14.49
N SER A 60 1.70 19.20 -14.22
CA SER A 60 1.23 18.14 -15.10
C SER A 60 0.96 16.84 -14.35
N GLU A 61 0.23 15.94 -15.00
CA GLU A 61 0.05 14.56 -14.51
C GLU A 61 1.39 13.82 -14.41
N GLY A 62 2.32 14.06 -15.33
CA GLY A 62 3.66 13.48 -15.29
C GLY A 62 4.45 13.90 -14.05
N GLU A 63 4.35 15.18 -13.66
CA GLU A 63 4.96 15.66 -12.41
C GLU A 63 4.32 15.00 -11.19
N ARG A 64 2.98 14.89 -11.17
CA ARG A 64 2.25 14.24 -10.08
C ARG A 64 2.65 12.76 -9.94
N ALA A 65 2.74 12.03 -11.06
CA ALA A 65 3.16 10.64 -11.09
C ALA A 65 4.62 10.49 -10.62
N ALA A 66 5.52 11.36 -11.09
CA ALA A 66 6.92 11.37 -10.66
C ALA A 66 7.08 11.65 -9.14
N ALA A 67 6.16 12.41 -8.55
CA ALA A 67 6.15 12.68 -7.11
C ALA A 67 5.67 11.49 -6.25
N LEU A 68 5.06 10.44 -6.84
CA LEU A 68 4.52 9.31 -6.09
C LEU A 68 5.62 8.46 -5.44
N SER A 69 6.65 8.07 -6.20
CA SER A 69 7.75 7.24 -5.67
C SER A 69 8.45 7.89 -4.46
N PRO A 70 8.95 9.14 -4.55
CA PRO A 70 9.59 9.77 -3.39
C PRO A 70 8.64 9.99 -2.22
N PHE A 71 7.33 10.15 -2.49
CA PHE A 71 6.33 10.18 -1.42
C PHE A 71 6.23 8.84 -0.70
N ILE A 72 6.11 7.72 -1.44
CA ILE A 72 6.05 6.36 -0.88
C ILE A 72 7.31 6.03 -0.09
N ASP A 73 8.48 6.37 -0.60
CA ASP A 73 9.75 6.14 0.08
C ASP A 73 9.79 6.89 1.41
N ARG A 74 9.47 8.18 1.41
CA ARG A 74 9.41 8.98 2.64
C ARG A 74 8.37 8.43 3.61
N TYR A 75 7.20 8.04 3.13
CA TYR A 75 6.13 7.47 3.95
C TYR A 75 6.57 6.18 4.64
N ASN A 76 7.20 5.26 3.91
CA ASN A 76 7.60 3.96 4.44
C ASN A 76 8.84 4.03 5.34
N TRP A 77 9.80 4.90 5.02
CA TRP A 77 11.14 4.86 5.61
C TRP A 77 11.49 6.03 6.54
N ALA A 78 10.79 7.15 6.46
CA ALA A 78 11.13 8.36 7.22
C ALA A 78 9.96 8.93 8.04
N ARG A 79 8.71 8.73 7.62
CA ARG A 79 7.53 9.34 8.28
C ARG A 79 7.32 8.72 9.66
N PRO A 80 7.28 9.50 10.75
CA PRO A 80 6.94 8.97 12.08
C PRO A 80 5.48 8.51 12.15
N HIS A 81 5.23 7.33 12.74
CA HIS A 81 3.88 6.83 12.98
C HIS A 81 3.65 6.57 14.47
N SER A 82 2.60 7.13 15.05
CA SER A 82 2.23 6.91 16.47
C SER A 82 1.96 5.43 16.77
N ALA A 83 1.31 4.72 15.84
CA ALA A 83 1.10 3.26 15.92
C ALA A 83 2.41 2.46 15.91
N CYS A 84 3.54 3.08 15.55
CA CYS A 84 4.87 2.49 15.56
C CYS A 84 5.79 3.14 16.62
N GLY A 85 5.23 3.82 17.63
CA GLY A 85 6.03 4.47 18.68
C GLY A 85 6.90 5.62 18.17
N GLY A 86 6.49 6.30 17.09
CA GLY A 86 7.25 7.37 16.46
C GLY A 86 8.24 6.90 15.39
N LEU A 87 8.35 5.59 15.16
CA LEU A 87 9.16 5.02 14.09
C LEU A 87 8.41 4.97 12.75
N PRO A 88 9.12 4.83 11.62
CA PRO A 88 8.48 4.70 10.31
C PRO A 88 7.81 3.33 10.12
N PRO A 89 6.79 3.21 9.24
CA PRO A 89 6.05 1.98 9.00
C PRO A 89 6.93 0.76 8.76
N MET A 90 8.03 0.92 8.01
CA MET A 90 8.89 -0.20 7.67
C MET A 90 9.65 -0.78 8.87
N SER A 91 9.80 -0.03 9.96
CA SER A 91 10.38 -0.54 11.21
C SER A 91 9.63 -1.75 11.81
N ARG A 92 8.38 -1.96 11.39
CA ARG A 92 7.54 -3.09 11.83
C ARG A 92 7.75 -4.36 11.01
N ILE A 93 8.42 -4.29 9.86
CA ILE A 93 8.66 -5.44 9.00
C ILE A 93 9.99 -6.09 9.39
N VAL A 94 9.91 -7.31 9.92
CA VAL A 94 11.09 -8.09 10.32
C VAL A 94 11.88 -8.50 9.07
N GLY A 95 13.19 -8.26 9.07
CA GLY A 95 14.08 -8.63 7.96
C GLY A 95 14.22 -7.59 6.85
N VAL A 96 13.57 -6.43 6.97
CA VAL A 96 13.70 -5.33 6.00
C VAL A 96 14.20 -4.08 6.73
N ASN A 97 15.42 -3.65 6.43
CA ASN A 97 15.99 -2.38 6.89
C ASN A 97 16.27 -1.46 5.69
N ASN A 98 16.46 -0.17 5.95
CA ASN A 98 16.64 0.84 4.90
C ASN A 98 17.88 0.55 4.03
N VAL A 99 18.88 -0.14 4.57
CA VAL A 99 20.07 -0.58 3.85
C VAL A 99 19.77 -1.69 2.83
N MET A 100 18.82 -2.59 3.11
CA MET A 100 18.48 -3.70 2.21
C MET A 100 17.46 -3.31 1.13
N ALA A 101 16.66 -2.26 1.33
CA ALA A 101 15.58 -1.89 0.41
C ALA A 101 15.95 -0.83 -0.64
N HIS A 102 17.01 -0.06 -0.40
CA HIS A 102 17.54 0.92 -1.38
C HIS A 102 18.68 0.35 -2.24
N ASN A 103 19.03 -0.93 -2.07
CA ASN A 103 20.16 -1.60 -2.73
C ASN A 103 19.73 -2.75 -3.66
N ILE A 104 18.49 -2.73 -4.14
CA ILE A 104 17.95 -3.65 -5.15
C ILE A 104 17.48 -2.83 -6.35
#